data_AF-R7FKM1-F1
#
_entry.id   AF-R7FKM1-F1
#
_cell.length_a   1.000
_cell.length_b   1.000
_cell.length_c   1.000
_cell.angle_alpha   90.00
_cell.angle_beta   90.00
_cell.angle_gamma   90.00
#
_symmetry.space_group_name_H-M   'P 1'
#
loop_
_entity.id
_entity.type
_entity.pdbx_description
1 polymer ?
#
loop_
_entity_poly.entity_id
_entity_poly.type
_entity_poly.pdbx_seq_one_letter_code
_entity_poly.pdbx_strand_id
1 'polypeptide(L)' 'MKGCLENQGIVGKIGSPREILKEAFSAGLIENGEVWMDMMLSRNELSHLYDEETSREIYDDIKEKYILEINKLVQKLDNI' A
#
# COMPACT_ATOMS: atom_id res chain seq x y z
N MET A 1 2.39 -3.25 -8.52
CA MET A 1 1.02 -2.68 -8.46
C MET A 1 0.72 -1.76 -9.63
N LYS A 2 1.32 -0.56 -9.76
CA LYS A 2 1.01 0.37 -10.87
C LYS A 2 1.06 -0.29 -12.26
N GLY A 3 2.16 -0.97 -12.59
CA GLY A 3 2.28 -1.67 -13.87
C GLY A 3 1.24 -2.78 -14.09
N CYS A 4 0.75 -3.42 -13.02
CA CYS A 4 -0.33 -4.41 -13.12
C CYS A 4 -1.66 -3.73 -13.52
N LEU A 5 -1.98 -2.59 -12.91
CA LEU A 5 -3.16 -1.80 -13.27
C LEU A 5 -3.07 -1.25 -14.70
N GLU A 6 -1.89 -0.79 -15.11
CA GLU A 6 -1.64 -0.35 -16.50
C GLU A 6 -1.84 -1.51 -17.49
N ASN A 7 -1.34 -2.70 -17.18
CA ASN A 7 -1.56 -3.91 -17.99
C ASN A 7 -3.04 -4.33 -18.05
N GLN A 8 -3.82 -4.04 -17.01
CA GLN A 8 -5.28 -4.24 -16.98
C GLN A 8 -6.05 -3.13 -17.72
N GLY A 9 -5.36 -2.17 -18.35
CA GLY A 9 -5.96 -1.07 -19.11
C GLY A 9 -6.34 0.16 -18.27
N ILE A 10 -6.01 0.17 -16.98
CA ILE A 10 -6.24 1.30 -16.08
C ILE A 10 -5.02 2.22 -16.16
N VAL A 11 -5.03 3.18 -17.09
CA VAL A 11 -3.86 4.06 -17.36
C VAL A 11 -4.14 5.52 -16.99
N GLY A 12 -5.38 5.99 -17.13
CA GLY A 12 -5.75 7.41 -16.94
C GLY A 12 -6.14 7.83 -15.52
N LYS A 13 -6.23 6.89 -14.57
CA LYS A 13 -6.74 7.13 -13.19
C LYS A 13 -5.69 6.98 -12.08
N ILE A 14 -4.41 6.91 -12.43
CA ILE A 14 -3.33 6.54 -11.50
C ILE A 14 -2.17 7.54 -11.54
N GLY A 15 -2.45 8.81 -11.20
CA GLY A 15 -1.48 9.90 -11.17
C GLY A 15 -0.73 10.02 -9.84
N SER A 16 -1.35 9.63 -8.73
CA SER A 16 -0.77 9.67 -7.38
C SER A 16 -0.76 8.29 -6.69
N PRO A 17 0.10 8.07 -5.68
CA PRO A 17 0.08 6.84 -4.89
C PRO A 17 -1.31 6.54 -4.30
N ARG A 18 -2.01 7.58 -3.84
CA ARG A 18 -3.36 7.47 -3.29
C ARG A 18 -4.36 6.95 -4.33
N GLU A 19 -4.29 7.46 -5.55
CA GLU A 19 -5.16 7.01 -6.64
C GLU A 19 -4.84 5.58 -7.05
N ILE A 20 -3.55 5.22 -7.11
CA ILE A 20 -3.12 3.83 -7.36
C ILE A 20 -3.72 2.87 -6.32
N LEU A 21 -3.70 3.23 -5.04
CA LEU A 21 -4.30 2.40 -3.99
C LEU A 21 -5.82 2.27 -4.13
N LYS A 22 -6.52 3.36 -4.46
CA LYS A 22 -7.97 3.33 -4.69
C LYS A 22 -8.35 2.44 -5.87
N GLU A 23 -7.64 2.55 -6.99
CA GLU A 23 -7.88 1.72 -8.16
C GLU A 23 -7.47 0.27 -7.92
N ALA A 24 -6.37 0.01 -7.21
CA ALA A 24 -5.97 -1.34 -6.81
C ALA A 24 -7.02 -2.02 -5.93
N PHE A 25 -7.62 -1.30 -4.98
CA PHE A 25 -8.71 -1.81 -4.17
C PHE A 25 -9.97 -2.05 -5.01
N SER A 26 -10.32 -1.10 -5.88
CA SER A 26 -11.50 -1.21 -6.76
C SER A 26 -11.38 -2.37 -7.78
N ALA A 27 -10.16 -2.64 -8.26
CA ALA A 27 -9.85 -3.76 -9.13
C ALA A 27 -9.71 -5.10 -8.36
N GLY A 28 -9.87 -5.08 -7.03
CA GLY A 28 -9.72 -6.25 -6.18
C GLY A 28 -8.28 -6.78 -6.08
N LEU A 29 -7.28 -6.01 -6.50
CA LEU A 29 -5.86 -6.37 -6.41
C LEU A 29 -5.36 -6.34 -4.95
N ILE A 30 -5.97 -5.52 -4.11
CA ILE A 30 -5.76 -5.48 -2.65
C ILE A 30 -7.11 -5.55 -1.95
N GLU A 31 -7.13 -6.12 -0.74
CA GLU A 31 -8.37 -6.39 0.01
C GLU A 31 -8.62 -5.39 1.14
N ASN A 32 -7.58 -4.90 1.81
CA ASN A 32 -7.73 -3.96 2.92
C ASN A 32 -7.20 -2.56 2.56
N GLY A 33 -7.99 -1.81 1.78
CA GLY A 33 -7.58 -0.49 1.29
C GLY A 33 -7.20 0.52 2.37
N GLU A 34 -7.75 0.41 3.58
CA GLU A 34 -7.42 1.28 4.73
C GLU A 34 -6.00 1.03 5.20
N VAL A 35 -5.61 -0.23 5.43
CA VAL A 35 -4.23 -0.58 5.85
C VAL A 35 -3.20 -0.14 4.82
N TRP A 36 -3.52 -0.20 3.52
CA TRP A 36 -2.65 0.33 2.48
C TRP A 36 -2.55 1.86 2.49
N MET A 37 -3.64 2.56 2.83
CA MET A 37 -3.63 4.00 3.00
C MET A 37 -2.79 4.41 4.21
N ASP A 38 -2.94 3.71 5.33
CA ASP A 38 -2.16 3.93 6.55
C ASP A 38 -0.67 3.71 6.27
N MET A 39 -0.31 2.61 5.60
CA MET A 39 1.06 2.35 5.17
C MET A 39 1.64 3.47 4.31
N MET A 40 0.83 4.04 3.40
CA MET A 40 1.25 5.19 2.57
C MET A 40 1.51 6.43 3.42
N LEU A 41 0.67 6.69 4.44
CA LEU A 41 0.82 7.83 5.35
C LEU A 41 2.01 7.64 6.29
N SER A 42 2.15 6.47 6.92
CA SER A 42 3.31 6.13 7.76
C SER A 42 4.63 6.32 7.01
N ARG A 43 4.67 6.00 5.71
CA ARG A 43 5.86 6.26 4.88
C ARG A 43 6.22 7.75 4.84
N ASN A 44 5.23 8.64 4.72
CA ASN A 44 5.48 10.07 4.74
C ASN A 44 6.02 10.53 6.10
N GLU A 45 5.51 9.95 7.19
CA GLU A 45 5.94 10.24 8.57
C GLU A 45 7.34 9.73 8.88
N LEU A 46 7.78 8.61 8.30
CA LEU A 46 9.15 8.11 8.41
C LEU A 46 10.23 9.06 7.85
N SER A 47 9.86 10.14 7.18
CA SER A 47 10.82 11.22 6.84
C SER A 47 11.09 12.17 8.02
N HIS A 48 10.28 12.09 9.07
CA HIS A 48 10.30 12.89 10.29
C HIS A 48 10.72 12.05 11.52
N LEU A 49 11.79 11.24 11.39
CA LEU A 49 12.34 10.29 12.39
C LEU A 49 12.75 10.87 13.76
N TYR A 50 12.52 12.16 14.02
CA TYR A 50 12.83 12.77 15.31
C TYR A 50 11.80 12.43 16.40
N ASP A 51 10.65 11.87 16.01
CA ASP A 51 9.63 11.37 16.93
C ASP A 51 9.77 9.85 17.12
N GLU A 52 10.43 9.47 18.22
CA GLU A 52 10.69 8.07 18.57
C GLU A 52 9.40 7.29 18.86
N GLU A 53 8.37 7.95 19.39
CA GLU A 53 7.07 7.34 19.69
C GLU A 53 6.38 6.93 18.38
N THR A 54 6.20 7.89 17.47
CA THR A 54 5.64 7.63 16.13
C THR A 54 6.46 6.59 15.36
N SER A 55 7.79 6.65 15.45
CA SER A 55 8.66 5.66 14.79
C SER A 55 8.44 4.24 15.32
N ARG A 56 8.20 4.10 16.63
CA ARG A 56 7.92 2.81 17.28
C ARG A 56 6.55 2.26 16.87
N GLU A 57 5.53 3.11 16.83
CA GLU A 57 4.19 2.72 16.37
C GLU A 57 4.22 2.22 14.92
N ILE A 58 4.89 2.96 14.02
CA ILE A 58 5.04 2.55 12.62
C ILE A 58 5.81 1.22 12.51
N TYR A 59 6.83 1.01 13.34
CA TYR A 59 7.57 -0.25 13.37
C TYR A 59 6.66 -1.44 13.73
N ASP A 60 5.83 -1.28 14.75
CA ASP A 60 4.89 -2.32 15.17
C ASP A 60 3.82 -2.56 14.09
N ASP A 61 3.31 -1.50 13.46
CA ASP A 61 2.38 -1.59 12.32
C ASP A 61 3.00 -2.31 11.11
N ILE A 62 4.28 -2.09 10.81
CA ILE A 62 5.00 -2.81 9.75
C ILE A 62 4.97 -4.31 10.02
N LYS A 63 5.32 -4.69 11.25
CA LYS A 63 5.48 -6.09 11.67
C LYS A 63 4.15 -6.83 11.77
N GLU A 64 3.10 -6.15 12.23
CA GLU A 64 1.83 -6.79 12.57
C GLU A 64 0.76 -6.66 11.48
N LYS A 65 0.79 -5.58 10.70
CA LYS A 65 -0.27 -5.26 9.72
C LYS A 65 0.27 -5.22 8.30
N TYR A 66 1.27 -4.39 8.03
CA TYR A 66 1.67 -4.06 6.65
C TYR A 66 2.31 -5.24 5.93
N ILE A 67 3.16 -6.02 6.62
CA ILE A 67 3.79 -7.19 6.02
C ILE A 67 2.78 -8.25 5.55
N LEU A 68 1.66 -8.40 6.27
CA LEU A 68 0.60 -9.35 5.93
C LEU A 68 -0.07 -8.95 4.61
N GLU A 69 -0.41 -7.67 4.46
CA GLU A 69 -1.04 -7.15 3.24
C GLU A 69 -0.08 -7.17 2.04
N ILE A 70 1.21 -6.87 2.25
CA ILE A 70 2.24 -6.98 1.21
C ILE A 70 2.36 -8.44 0.72
N ASN A 71 2.41 -9.41 1.64
CA ASN A 71 2.50 -10.82 1.29
C ASN A 71 1.28 -11.29 0.48
N LYS A 72 0.07 -10.87 0.87
CA LYS A 72 -1.16 -11.14 0.08
C LYS A 72 -1.05 -10.57 -1.33
N LEU A 73 -0.57 -9.33 -1.47
CA LEU A 73 -0.40 -8.72 -2.79
C LEU A 73 0.62 -9.50 -3.64
N VAL A 74 1.76 -9.90 -3.07
CA VAL A 74 2.77 -10.72 -3.77
C VAL A 74 2.15 -12.02 -4.26
N GLN A 75 1.47 -12.76 -3.38
CA GLN A 75 0.77 -13.99 -3.76
C GLN A 75 -0.27 -13.76 -4.87
N LYS A 76 -0.98 -12.63 -4.83
CA LYS A 76 -1.96 -12.31 -5.86
C LYS A 76 -1.30 -12.00 -7.20
N LEU A 77 -0.16 -11.32 -7.20
CA LEU A 77 0.61 -11.03 -8.41
C LEU A 77 1.27 -12.27 -9.01
N ASP A 78 1.69 -13.24 -8.20
CA ASP A 78 2.25 -14.51 -8.69
C ASP A 78 1.21 -15.40 -9.40
N ASN A 79 -0.07 -15.17 -9.12
CA ASN A 79 -1.20 -15.90 -9.71
C ASN A 79 -1.83 -15.19 -10.92
N ILE A 80 -1.26 -14.07 -11.38
CA ILE A 80 -1.71 -13.29 -12.55
C ILE A 80 -0.73 -13.49 -13.70
#